data_AF-A0A497AXB4-F1
#
_entry.id   AF-A0A497AXB4-F1
#
_cell.length_a   1.000
_cell.length_b   1.000
_cell.length_c   1.000
_cell.angle_alpha   90.00
_cell.angle_beta   90.00
_cell.angle_gamma   90.00
#
_symmetry.space_group_name_H-M   'P 1'
#
loop_
_entity.id
_entity.type
_entity.pdbx_description
1 polymer ?
#
loop_
_entity_poly.entity_id
_entity_poly.type
_entity_poly.pdbx_seq_one_letter_code
_entity_poly.pdbx_strand_id
1 'polypeptide(L)'
;EASIPFLGRARITIIDSEATSLGLGIMVREAARAAARGESLENIVRLVRGMIPYVYVVSFVENLKYLHRNRIISASQAILGTMLGIKVFLTLENGRFIPLEKVQTEEQMAEKLFEFAAEFVNIEKLAVLQCGFRDAAKMLVEKLRTLSEGLEIPILSYNPSMLCYLGPKAITLVVYEGE
;
A
#
# COMPACT_ATOMS: atom_id res chain seq x y z
N GLU A 1 -8.28 33.52 0.70
CA GLU A 1 -8.73 34.72 -0.07
C GLU A 1 -7.81 35.07 -1.24
N ALA A 2 -6.49 35.03 -1.10
CA ALA A 2 -5.55 35.32 -2.22
C ALA A 2 -5.56 34.33 -3.41
N SER A 3 -6.22 33.17 -3.29
CA SER A 3 -6.30 32.14 -4.34
C SER A 3 -7.51 32.25 -5.27
N ILE A 4 -8.51 33.09 -4.93
CA ILE A 4 -9.77 33.21 -5.69
C ILE A 4 -9.56 33.58 -7.18
N PRO A 5 -8.62 34.47 -7.55
CA PRO A 5 -8.36 34.80 -8.96
C PRO A 5 -7.78 33.63 -9.78
N PHE A 6 -7.25 32.60 -9.11
CA PHE A 6 -6.60 31.45 -9.74
C PHE A 6 -7.51 30.21 -9.78
N LEU A 7 -8.73 30.28 -9.26
CA LEU A 7 -9.69 29.18 -9.35
C LEU A 7 -10.32 29.14 -10.75
N GLY A 8 -10.04 28.07 -11.49
CA GLY A 8 -10.67 27.80 -12.78
C GLY A 8 -12.17 27.49 -12.66
N ARG A 9 -12.86 27.34 -13.79
CA ARG A 9 -14.31 27.04 -13.85
C ARG A 9 -14.69 25.60 -13.50
N ALA A 10 -13.73 24.77 -13.09
CA ALA A 10 -13.96 23.36 -12.78
C ALA A 10 -14.48 23.20 -11.35
N ARG A 11 -15.47 22.30 -11.17
CA ARG A 11 -15.84 21.82 -9.83
C ARG A 11 -14.76 20.85 -9.36
N ILE A 12 -14.18 21.11 -8.19
CA ILE A 12 -13.10 20.30 -7.61
C ILE A 12 -13.57 19.75 -6.27
N THR A 13 -13.40 18.44 -6.08
CA THR A 13 -13.60 17.79 -4.79
C THR A 13 -12.29 17.11 -4.39
N ILE A 14 -11.87 17.35 -3.16
CA ILE A 14 -10.67 16.75 -2.59
C ILE A 14 -11.11 15.53 -1.76
N ILE A 15 -10.46 14.40 -2.00
CA ILE A 15 -10.64 13.18 -1.23
C ILE A 15 -9.25 12.83 -0.68
N ASP A 16 -9.16 12.71 0.64
CA ASP A 16 -8.02 12.04 1.26
C ASP A 16 -8.24 10.53 1.07
N SER A 17 -7.35 9.87 0.34
CA SER A 17 -7.47 8.45 0.05
C SER A 17 -7.06 7.58 1.22
N GLU A 18 -6.33 8.12 2.20
CA GLU A 18 -5.63 7.37 3.27
C GLU A 18 -4.67 6.27 2.77
N ALA A 19 -4.55 6.12 1.45
CA ALA A 19 -3.66 5.21 0.75
C ALA A 19 -2.65 5.97 -0.11
N THR A 20 -1.61 5.26 -0.55
CA THR A 20 -0.61 5.76 -1.50
C THR A 20 -0.32 4.70 -2.56
N SER A 21 0.50 5.06 -3.56
CA SER A 21 0.98 4.15 -4.60
C SER A 21 -0.18 3.39 -5.28
N LEU A 22 -0.09 2.07 -5.41
CA LEU A 22 -1.13 1.25 -6.03
C LEU A 22 -2.46 1.27 -5.26
N GLY A 23 -2.46 1.41 -3.93
CA GLY A 23 -3.70 1.54 -3.16
C GLY A 23 -4.51 2.76 -3.61
N LEU A 24 -3.85 3.91 -3.75
CA LEU A 24 -4.44 5.10 -4.39
C LEU A 24 -4.80 4.83 -5.87
N GLY A 25 -3.92 4.16 -6.60
CA GLY A 25 -4.12 3.84 -8.01
C GLY A 25 -5.38 3.01 -8.28
N ILE A 26 -5.75 2.10 -7.38
CA ILE A 26 -6.98 1.31 -7.48
C ILE A 26 -8.21 2.22 -7.43
N MET A 27 -8.28 3.12 -6.45
CA MET A 27 -9.38 4.09 -6.31
C MET A 27 -9.46 5.05 -7.49
N VAL A 28 -8.31 5.57 -7.96
CA VAL A 28 -8.25 6.49 -9.11
C VAL A 28 -8.76 5.79 -10.38
N ARG A 29 -8.42 4.51 -10.59
CA ARG A 29 -8.89 3.75 -11.75
C ARG A 29 -10.41 3.54 -11.72
N GLU A 30 -11.00 3.24 -10.57
CA GLU A 30 -12.45 3.09 -10.47
C GLU A 30 -13.18 4.43 -10.64
N ALA A 31 -12.63 5.52 -10.09
CA ALA A 31 -13.14 6.87 -10.33
C ALA A 31 -13.14 7.23 -11.82
N ALA A 32 -12.03 6.95 -12.52
CA ALA A 32 -11.91 7.21 -13.95
C ALA A 32 -12.87 6.36 -14.78
N ARG A 33 -13.08 5.09 -14.40
CA ARG A 33 -14.07 4.20 -15.04
C ARG A 33 -15.50 4.72 -14.85
N ALA A 34 -15.87 5.12 -13.65
CA ALA A 34 -17.18 5.71 -13.37
C ALA A 34 -17.39 7.01 -14.14
N ALA A 35 -16.39 7.87 -14.21
CA ALA A 35 -16.41 9.09 -15.03
C ALA A 35 -16.60 8.77 -16.53
N ALA A 36 -15.88 7.77 -17.05
CA ALA A 36 -16.00 7.34 -18.45
C ALA A 36 -17.39 6.77 -18.79
N ARG A 37 -18.11 6.23 -17.79
CA ARG A 37 -19.52 5.81 -17.92
C ARG A 37 -20.52 6.98 -17.80
N GLY A 38 -20.05 8.20 -17.54
CA GLY A 38 -20.91 9.38 -17.40
C GLY A 38 -21.55 9.53 -16.02
N GLU A 39 -21.02 8.88 -14.98
CA GLU A 39 -21.52 9.06 -13.62
C GLU A 39 -21.30 10.50 -13.11
N SER A 40 -22.19 10.95 -12.22
CA SER A 40 -22.07 12.28 -11.64
C SER A 40 -20.88 12.36 -10.68
N LEU A 41 -20.36 13.58 -10.47
CA LEU A 41 -19.29 13.83 -9.51
C LEU A 41 -19.64 13.30 -8.12
N GLU A 42 -20.88 13.50 -7.68
CA GLU A 42 -21.37 13.09 -6.37
C GLU A 42 -21.37 11.56 -6.21
N ASN A 43 -21.75 10.81 -7.26
CA ASN A 43 -21.69 9.35 -7.27
C ASN A 43 -20.24 8.83 -7.26
N ILE A 44 -19.35 9.45 -8.04
CA ILE A 44 -17.93 9.09 -8.08
C ILE A 44 -17.29 9.33 -6.71
N VAL A 45 -17.58 10.46 -6.06
CA VAL A 45 -17.09 10.76 -4.71
C VAL A 45 -17.59 9.73 -3.71
N ARG A 46 -18.87 9.34 -3.79
CA ARG A 46 -19.45 8.31 -2.92
C ARG A 46 -18.79 6.95 -3.14
N LEU A 47 -18.60 6.54 -4.40
CA LEU A 47 -17.89 5.32 -4.77
C LEU A 47 -16.49 5.29 -4.17
N VAL A 48 -15.67 6.31 -4.43
CA VAL A 48 -14.28 6.34 -3.96
C VAL A 48 -14.20 6.34 -2.44
N ARG A 49 -15.04 7.11 -1.75
CA ARG A 49 -15.10 7.10 -0.27
C ARG A 49 -15.50 5.74 0.29
N GLY A 50 -16.41 5.04 -0.39
CA GLY A 50 -16.80 3.68 -0.02
C GLY A 50 -15.67 2.68 -0.17
N MET A 51 -14.74 2.89 -1.11
CA MET A 51 -13.59 1.99 -1.32
C MET A 51 -12.47 2.16 -0.28
N ILE A 52 -12.27 3.35 0.28
CA ILE A 52 -11.15 3.64 1.21
C ILE A 52 -10.99 2.58 2.31
N PRO A 53 -12.03 2.21 3.08
CA PRO A 53 -11.89 1.25 4.17
C PRO A 53 -11.54 -0.18 3.72
N TYR A 54 -11.66 -0.49 2.43
CA TYR A 54 -11.42 -1.83 1.87
C TYR A 54 -10.10 -1.93 1.09
N VAL A 55 -9.29 -0.87 1.06
CA VAL A 55 -7.96 -0.87 0.43
C VAL A 55 -6.88 -0.93 1.50
N TYR A 56 -6.21 -2.08 1.57
CA TYR A 56 -5.19 -2.37 2.57
C TYR A 56 -3.80 -2.37 1.96
N VAL A 57 -2.84 -1.79 2.67
CA VAL A 57 -1.43 -1.71 2.24
C VAL A 57 -0.55 -2.10 3.41
N VAL A 58 0.14 -3.24 3.28
CA VAL A 58 1.11 -3.71 4.28
C VAL A 58 2.46 -3.96 3.63
N SER A 59 3.55 -3.71 4.37
CA SER A 59 4.90 -3.68 3.79
C SER A 59 5.96 -4.20 4.74
N PHE A 60 7.00 -4.81 4.19
CA PHE A 60 8.26 -5.00 4.89
C PHE A 60 9.36 -4.10 4.33
N VAL A 61 10.19 -3.55 5.22
CA VAL A 61 11.37 -2.75 4.87
C VAL A 61 12.60 -3.18 5.67
N GLU A 62 13.79 -3.08 5.08
CA GLU A 62 15.06 -3.45 5.75
C GLU A 62 15.69 -2.27 6.51
N ASN A 63 15.56 -1.04 6.01
CA ASN A 63 16.37 0.07 6.46
C ASN A 63 15.57 1.11 7.26
N LEU A 64 15.66 0.99 8.58
CA LEU A 64 14.98 1.87 9.54
C LEU A 64 15.40 3.34 9.47
N LYS A 65 16.57 3.66 8.87
CA LYS A 65 17.01 5.06 8.71
C LYS A 65 16.03 5.86 7.86
N TYR A 66 15.40 5.22 6.86
CA TYR A 66 14.39 5.87 6.02
C TYR A 66 13.11 6.14 6.79
N LEU A 67 12.62 5.16 7.56
CA LEU A 67 11.45 5.34 8.41
C LEU A 67 11.66 6.46 9.44
N HIS A 68 12.83 6.47 10.09
CA HIS A 68 13.19 7.49 11.07
C HIS A 68 13.29 8.88 10.44
N ARG A 69 13.99 9.00 9.30
CA ARG A 69 14.12 10.27 8.57
C ARG A 69 12.76 10.85 8.20
N ASN A 70 11.80 9.98 7.87
CA ASN A 70 10.43 10.37 7.52
C ASN A 70 9.48 10.41 8.73
N ARG A 71 10.00 10.33 9.97
CA ARG A 71 9.26 10.40 11.23
C ARG A 71 8.17 9.33 11.39
N ILE A 72 8.30 8.20 10.68
CA ILE A 72 7.42 7.03 10.82
C ILE A 72 7.74 6.28 12.13
N ILE A 73 9.00 6.29 12.55
CA ILE A 73 9.45 5.71 13.82
C ILE A 73 10.25 6.73 14.63
N SER A 74 10.30 6.56 15.95
CA SER A 74 11.10 7.40 16.85
C SER A 74 12.61 7.13 16.71
N ALA A 75 13.42 8.05 17.22
CA ALA A 75 14.88 7.88 17.28
C ALA A 75 15.28 6.64 18.10
N SER A 76 14.60 6.36 19.21
CA SER A 76 14.85 5.16 20.02
C SER A 76 14.51 3.86 19.29
N GLN A 77 13.45 3.86 18.47
CA GLN A 77 13.11 2.74 17.59
C GLN A 77 14.10 2.58 16.44
N ALA A 78 14.71 3.68 15.98
CA ALA A 78 15.68 3.70 14.89
C ALA A 78 17.10 3.24 15.30
N ILE A 79 17.48 3.45 16.57
CA ILE A 79 18.78 3.05 17.13
C ILE A 79 18.97 1.52 17.10
N LEU A 80 17.88 0.75 17.06
CA LEU A 80 17.90 -0.69 16.81
C LEU A 80 18.29 -1.07 15.36
N GLY A 81 18.43 -0.10 14.45
CA GLY A 81 18.89 -0.29 13.07
C GLY A 81 20.37 -0.67 12.91
N THR A 82 21.07 -0.95 14.00
CA THR A 82 22.40 -1.59 14.01
C THR A 82 22.33 -3.12 14.02
N MET A 83 21.16 -3.71 14.32
CA MET A 83 20.94 -5.15 14.20
C MET A 83 20.79 -5.53 12.72
N LEU A 84 21.87 -6.07 12.14
CA LEU A 84 21.88 -6.56 10.76
C LEU A 84 20.76 -7.56 10.51
N GLY A 85 20.04 -7.39 9.41
CA GLY A 85 19.08 -8.36 8.89
C GLY A 85 17.64 -8.23 9.42
N ILE A 86 17.35 -7.32 10.36
CA ILE A 86 15.95 -7.09 10.78
C ILE A 86 15.15 -6.43 9.65
N LYS A 87 13.96 -6.98 9.36
CA LYS A 87 12.94 -6.37 8.52
C LYS A 87 11.74 -6.00 9.37
N VAL A 88 11.14 -4.84 9.12
CA VAL A 88 10.02 -4.32 9.91
C VAL A 88 8.74 -4.39 9.09
N PHE A 89 7.72 -5.01 9.67
CA PHE A 89 6.38 -5.07 9.13
C PHE A 89 5.66 -3.75 9.44
N LEU A 90 5.08 -3.16 8.41
CA LEU A 90 4.37 -1.90 8.45
C LEU A 90 2.95 -2.12 7.91
N THR A 91 1.97 -1.49 8.55
CA THR A 91 0.63 -1.30 7.98
C THR A 91 0.43 0.18 7.66
N LEU A 92 -0.47 0.49 6.73
CA LEU A 92 -0.90 1.85 6.46
C LEU A 92 -2.26 2.07 7.11
N GLU A 93 -2.29 2.91 8.15
CA GLU A 93 -3.50 3.24 8.90
C GLU A 93 -3.68 4.76 8.93
N ASN A 94 -4.88 5.25 8.62
CA ASN A 94 -5.20 6.69 8.59
C ASN A 94 -4.17 7.51 7.78
N GLY A 95 -3.77 7.00 6.61
CA GLY A 95 -2.78 7.65 5.75
C GLY A 95 -1.33 7.59 6.23
N ARG A 96 -1.01 6.83 7.29
CA ARG A 96 0.33 6.79 7.89
C ARG A 96 0.83 5.37 8.06
N PHE A 97 2.12 5.17 7.79
CA PHE A 97 2.75 3.89 8.07
C PHE A 97 2.93 3.72 9.58
N ILE A 98 2.52 2.58 10.10
CA ILE A 98 2.64 2.18 11.50
C ILE A 98 3.44 0.87 11.56
N PRO A 99 4.53 0.80 12.35
CA PRO A 99 5.26 -0.44 12.55
C PRO A 99 4.51 -1.40 13.48
N LEU A 100 4.39 -2.65 13.06
CA LEU A 100 3.68 -3.69 13.81
C LEU A 100 4.65 -4.72 14.40
N GLU A 101 5.45 -5.35 13.54
CA GLU A 101 6.25 -6.52 13.90
C GLU A 101 7.64 -6.48 13.28
N LYS A 102 8.52 -7.38 13.73
CA LYS A 102 9.88 -7.52 13.23
C LYS A 102 10.17 -8.98 12.91
N VAL A 103 10.82 -9.21 11.79
CA VAL A 103 11.26 -10.54 11.35
C VAL A 103 12.72 -10.47 10.89
N GLN A 104 13.38 -11.62 10.76
CA GLN A 104 14.78 -11.68 10.33
C GLN A 104 14.95 -12.30 8.94
N THR A 105 14.08 -13.24 8.57
CA THR A 105 14.25 -14.00 7.32
C THR A 105 13.24 -13.56 6.24
N GLU A 106 13.55 -13.88 4.99
CA GLU A 106 12.65 -13.58 3.85
C GLU A 106 11.41 -14.47 3.86
N GLU A 107 11.55 -15.70 4.34
CA GLU A 107 10.47 -16.66 4.51
C GLU A 107 9.44 -16.15 5.53
N GLN A 108 9.90 -15.59 6.66
CA GLN A 108 9.03 -14.98 7.66
C GLN A 108 8.26 -13.78 7.10
N MET A 109 8.87 -12.98 6.22
CA MET A 109 8.17 -11.86 5.56
C MET A 109 7.06 -12.38 4.65
N ALA A 110 7.38 -13.37 3.80
CA ALA A 110 6.41 -13.97 2.89
C ALA A 110 5.25 -14.62 3.66
N GLU A 111 5.55 -15.32 4.75
CA GLU A 111 4.53 -15.92 5.62
C GLU A 111 3.60 -14.86 6.21
N LYS A 112 4.16 -13.80 6.81
CA LYS A 112 3.36 -12.74 7.44
C LYS A 112 2.48 -11.99 6.45
N LEU A 113 2.99 -11.72 5.24
CA LEU A 113 2.20 -11.10 4.18
C LEU A 113 1.09 -12.04 3.68
N PHE A 114 1.36 -13.34 3.61
CA PHE A 114 0.35 -14.35 3.27
C PHE A 114 -0.73 -14.46 4.36
N GLU A 115 -0.34 -14.57 5.63
CA GLU A 115 -1.25 -14.58 6.77
C GLU A 115 -2.19 -13.37 6.72
N PHE A 116 -1.64 -12.17 6.49
CA PHE A 116 -2.44 -10.96 6.35
C PHE A 116 -3.48 -11.06 5.22
N ALA A 117 -3.11 -11.56 4.03
CA ALA A 117 -4.07 -11.77 2.95
C ALA A 117 -5.12 -12.83 3.28
N ALA A 118 -4.76 -13.87 4.03
CA ALA A 118 -5.65 -14.98 4.35
C ALA A 118 -6.80 -14.58 5.29
N GLU A 119 -6.70 -13.43 5.97
CA GLU A 119 -7.77 -12.88 6.80
C GLU A 119 -8.96 -12.33 5.97
N PHE A 120 -8.77 -12.10 4.67
CA PHE A 120 -9.81 -11.56 3.80
C PHE A 120 -10.59 -12.68 3.10
N VAL A 121 -11.93 -12.59 3.14
CA VAL A 121 -12.81 -13.58 2.51
C VAL A 121 -13.05 -13.27 1.03
N ASN A 122 -13.18 -11.99 0.68
CA ASN A 122 -13.53 -11.55 -0.67
C ASN A 122 -12.45 -10.63 -1.26
N ILE A 123 -11.38 -11.20 -1.81
CA ILE A 123 -10.31 -10.41 -2.42
C ILE A 123 -10.65 -10.10 -3.89
N GLU A 124 -10.91 -8.84 -4.20
CA GLU A 124 -11.15 -8.39 -5.58
C GLU A 124 -9.86 -8.09 -6.34
N LYS A 125 -8.85 -7.52 -5.65
CA LYS A 125 -7.53 -7.26 -6.26
C LYS A 125 -6.43 -7.55 -5.26
N LEU A 126 -5.36 -8.13 -5.77
CA LEU A 126 -4.18 -8.49 -5.00
C LEU A 126 -2.94 -8.17 -5.83
N ALA A 127 -1.97 -7.49 -5.25
CA ALA A 127 -0.76 -7.13 -5.97
C ALA A 127 0.43 -7.00 -5.02
N VAL A 128 1.62 -7.32 -5.54
CA VAL A 128 2.88 -7.21 -4.81
C VAL A 128 3.71 -6.10 -5.45
N LEU A 129 4.13 -5.10 -4.68
CA LEU A 129 5.16 -4.15 -5.10
C LEU A 129 6.50 -4.59 -4.52
N GLN A 130 7.55 -4.51 -5.31
CA GLN A 130 8.84 -5.10 -4.95
C GLN A 130 10.03 -4.23 -5.40
N CYS A 131 10.97 -4.01 -4.49
CA CYS A 131 12.32 -3.52 -4.77
C CYS A 131 13.28 -4.27 -3.83
N GLY A 132 14.17 -5.11 -4.36
CA GLY A 132 14.85 -6.14 -3.55
C GLY A 132 13.93 -7.30 -3.15
N PHE A 133 14.32 -8.20 -2.24
CA PHE A 133 13.47 -9.31 -1.75
C PHE A 133 12.76 -10.11 -2.86
N ARG A 134 13.47 -10.40 -3.96
CA ARG A 134 12.90 -11.09 -5.13
C ARG A 134 12.39 -12.49 -4.77
N ASP A 135 13.11 -13.19 -3.90
CA ASP A 135 12.77 -14.55 -3.52
C ASP A 135 11.59 -14.55 -2.55
N ALA A 136 11.56 -13.65 -1.56
CA ALA A 136 10.36 -13.42 -0.73
C ALA A 136 9.10 -13.14 -1.58
N ALA A 137 9.20 -12.29 -2.61
CA ALA A 137 8.06 -11.95 -3.46
C ALA A 137 7.55 -13.15 -4.27
N LYS A 138 8.46 -13.98 -4.80
CA LYS A 138 8.08 -15.22 -5.48
C LYS A 138 7.39 -16.19 -4.51
N MET A 139 7.98 -16.40 -3.32
CA MET A 139 7.39 -17.26 -2.28
C MET A 139 6.00 -16.79 -1.88
N LEU A 140 5.84 -15.48 -1.69
CA LEU A 140 4.55 -14.87 -1.38
C LEU A 140 3.53 -15.13 -2.49
N VAL A 141 3.87 -14.85 -3.75
CA VAL A 141 2.95 -15.06 -4.88
C VAL A 141 2.53 -16.52 -5.02
N GLU A 142 3.46 -17.48 -4.86
CA GLU A 142 3.11 -18.92 -4.89
C GLU A 142 2.12 -19.27 -3.77
N LYS A 143 2.29 -18.72 -2.56
CA LYS A 143 1.36 -18.90 -1.46
C LYS A 143 0.00 -18.25 -1.73
N LEU A 144 -0.03 -16.99 -2.20
CA LEU A 144 -1.26 -16.25 -2.45
C LEU A 144 -2.16 -16.86 -3.54
N ARG A 145 -1.57 -17.57 -4.51
CA ARG A 145 -2.33 -18.33 -5.52
C ARG A 145 -3.23 -19.41 -4.91
N THR A 146 -2.91 -19.89 -3.71
CA THR A 146 -3.75 -20.87 -3.00
C THR A 146 -4.99 -20.25 -2.36
N LEU A 147 -5.02 -18.93 -2.16
CA LEU A 147 -6.14 -18.21 -1.55
C LEU A 147 -7.17 -17.73 -2.59
N SER A 148 -6.72 -17.44 -3.80
CA SER A 148 -7.53 -16.75 -4.81
C SER A 148 -7.35 -17.40 -6.18
N GLU A 149 -8.14 -18.46 -6.42
CA GLU A 149 -8.16 -19.10 -7.73
C GLU A 149 -8.62 -18.11 -8.81
N GLY A 150 -7.80 -17.93 -9.85
CA GLY A 150 -8.13 -17.10 -11.01
C GLY A 150 -7.83 -15.61 -10.85
N LEU A 151 -7.38 -15.14 -9.68
CA LEU A 151 -6.97 -13.75 -9.52
C LEU A 151 -5.55 -13.53 -10.07
N GLU A 152 -5.38 -12.50 -10.90
CA GLU A 152 -4.06 -12.08 -11.35
C GLU A 152 -3.33 -11.37 -10.19
N ILE A 153 -2.12 -11.85 -9.87
CA ILE A 153 -1.28 -11.28 -8.80
C ILE A 153 0.00 -10.72 -9.44
N PRO A 154 -0.02 -9.48 -9.95
CA PRO A 154 1.14 -8.89 -10.58
C PRO A 154 2.20 -8.51 -9.53
N ILE A 155 3.47 -8.69 -9.91
CA ILE A 155 4.62 -8.11 -9.20
C ILE A 155 5.00 -6.82 -9.92
N LEU A 156 4.86 -5.69 -9.24
CA LEU A 156 5.09 -4.35 -9.77
C LEU A 156 6.32 -3.71 -9.12
N SER A 157 6.92 -2.75 -9.81
CA SER A 157 8.00 -1.92 -9.24
C SER A 157 7.43 -0.73 -8.48
N TYR A 158 8.13 -0.30 -7.43
CA TYR A 158 7.80 0.95 -6.75
C TYR A 158 8.06 2.16 -7.65
N ASN A 159 7.26 3.20 -7.45
CA ASN A 159 7.65 4.53 -7.90
C ASN A 159 8.86 5.03 -7.06
N PRO A 160 9.76 5.85 -7.64
CA PRO A 160 10.93 6.35 -6.91
C PRO A 160 10.58 7.13 -5.64
N SER A 161 9.44 7.84 -5.64
CA SER A 161 8.97 8.60 -4.49
C SER A 161 8.72 7.71 -3.27
N MET A 162 8.10 6.54 -3.41
CA MET A 162 7.88 5.62 -2.28
C MET A 162 9.17 5.08 -1.68
N LEU A 163 10.20 4.86 -2.51
CA LEU A 163 11.50 4.39 -2.02
C LEU A 163 12.23 5.46 -1.18
N CYS A 164 11.91 6.75 -1.34
CA CYS A 164 12.41 7.80 -0.44
C CYS A 164 11.84 7.68 0.99
N TYR A 165 10.67 7.06 1.15
CA TYR A 165 9.99 6.81 2.43
C TYR A 165 10.37 5.47 3.04
N LEU A 166 10.27 4.40 2.25
CA LEU A 166 10.46 3.02 2.70
C LEU A 166 11.93 2.56 2.66
N GLY A 167 12.75 3.18 1.81
CA GLY A 167 14.10 2.73 1.50
C GLY A 167 14.16 1.84 0.26
N PRO A 168 15.38 1.51 -0.21
CA PRO A 168 15.62 0.83 -1.49
C PRO A 168 15.40 -0.69 -1.45
N LYS A 169 15.01 -1.24 -0.30
CA LYS A 169 14.67 -2.65 -0.12
C LYS A 169 13.35 -2.76 0.62
N ALA A 170 12.30 -3.04 -0.13
CA ALA A 170 10.94 -3.12 0.35
C ALA A 170 10.13 -4.12 -0.46
N ILE A 171 9.16 -4.74 0.21
CA ILE A 171 8.09 -5.52 -0.41
C ILE A 171 6.76 -5.06 0.20
N THR A 172 5.76 -4.83 -0.63
CA THR A 172 4.43 -4.36 -0.20
C THR A 172 3.38 -5.26 -0.82
N LEU A 173 2.44 -5.68 0.01
CA LEU A 173 1.21 -6.31 -0.45
C LEU A 173 0.09 -5.27 -0.43
N VAL A 174 -0.68 -5.21 -1.51
CA VAL A 174 -1.90 -4.42 -1.61
C VAL A 174 -3.07 -5.36 -1.80
N VAL A 175 -4.06 -5.25 -0.92
CA VAL A 175 -5.33 -5.98 -0.97
C VAL A 175 -6.44 -4.96 -1.20
N TYR A 176 -7.30 -5.23 -2.17
CA TYR A 176 -8.60 -4.57 -2.25
C TYR A 176 -9.67 -5.64 -2.00
N GLU A 177 -10.37 -5.50 -0.89
CA GLU A 177 -11.49 -6.36 -0.51
C GLU A 177 -12.76 -5.88 -1.24
N GLY A 178 -13.49 -6.81 -1.83
CA GLY A 178 -14.81 -6.55 -2.39
C GLY A 178 -15.86 -6.47 -1.29
N GLU A 179 -16.94 -5.72 -1.56
CA GLU A 179 -18.12 -5.69 -0.69
C GLU A 179 -18.78 -7.07 -0.52
#